data_AF-A0A8J2BWV1-F1
#
_entry.id   AF-A0A8J2BWV1-F1
#
_cell.length_a   1.000
_cell.length_b   1.000
_cell.length_c   1.000
_cell.angle_alpha   90.00
_cell.angle_beta   90.00
_cell.angle_gamma   90.00
#
_symmetry.space_group_name_H-M   'P 1'
#
loop_
_entity.id
_entity.type
_entity.pdbx_description
1 polymer ?
#
loop_
_entity_poly.entity_id
_entity_poly.type
_entity_poly.pdbx_seq_one_letter_code
_entity_poly.pdbx_strand_id
1 'polypeptide(L)'
;MSPLRIAVPTIPVYPLFSLARSAPVCCLLGWIGKGATQNISLLTRSHVLDGASCPGYSRSMRFKFFFALDRVLLNLFVFFLTQVCVFGEGVLPLPRHSSIVGVALAEGYQVYRASANPPPTGGSVPQWELIGPEATLYDSSHRVIGRHVPGPRWSFRDGTRLKGKLPPITLVPAKNPKDLPWLLLRVHGEKGRGLLAKATHVARLDTHGGVAPALPPRNQAQVIKIPYRATYLFLSSSAFSYKKSFGW
;
A
#
# COMPACT_ATOMS: atom_id res chain seq x y z
N MET A 1 -65.02 11.77 5.46
CA MET A 1 -64.52 11.81 4.07
C MET A 1 -63.02 11.60 4.10
N SER A 2 -62.58 10.54 3.42
CA SER A 2 -61.27 9.90 3.51
C SER A 2 -60.14 10.74 2.86
N PRO A 3 -58.90 10.68 3.34
CA PRO A 3 -57.76 11.22 2.60
C PRO A 3 -57.38 10.26 1.45
N LEU A 4 -57.23 10.83 0.23
CA LEU A 4 -56.75 10.15 -0.97
C LEU A 4 -55.37 9.53 -0.73
N ARG A 5 -55.26 8.21 -0.90
CA ARG A 5 -53.98 7.51 -1.07
C ARG A 5 -53.56 7.61 -2.53
N ILE A 6 -52.44 8.28 -2.80
CA ILE A 6 -51.75 8.21 -4.10
C ILE A 6 -50.87 6.94 -4.05
N ALA A 7 -51.21 5.95 -4.86
CA ALA A 7 -50.42 4.75 -5.07
C ALA A 7 -49.27 5.07 -6.05
N VAL A 8 -48.03 4.96 -5.59
CA VAL A 8 -46.83 5.01 -6.44
C VAL A 8 -46.58 3.59 -6.97
N PRO A 9 -46.48 3.38 -8.30
CA PRO A 9 -46.23 2.05 -8.86
C PRO A 9 -44.81 1.58 -8.55
N THR A 10 -44.71 0.37 -7.99
CA THR A 10 -43.48 -0.37 -7.72
C THR A 10 -42.84 -0.84 -9.03
N ILE A 11 -41.60 -0.44 -9.25
CA ILE A 11 -40.75 -0.91 -10.35
C ILE A 11 -40.07 -2.23 -9.89
N PRO A 12 -40.23 -3.36 -10.60
CA PRO A 12 -39.52 -4.59 -10.25
C PRO A 12 -38.05 -4.51 -10.68
N VAL A 13 -37.15 -4.52 -9.70
CA VAL A 13 -35.70 -4.67 -9.91
C VAL A 13 -35.38 -6.16 -9.95
N TYR A 14 -35.07 -6.69 -11.13
CA TYR A 14 -34.60 -8.06 -11.29
C TYR A 14 -33.15 -8.21 -10.78
N PRO A 15 -32.81 -9.31 -10.07
CA PRO A 15 -31.46 -9.54 -9.58
C PRO A 15 -30.53 -9.96 -10.72
N LEU A 16 -29.51 -9.13 -10.98
CA LEU A 16 -28.35 -9.50 -11.78
C LEU A 16 -27.57 -10.59 -11.03
N PHE A 17 -27.44 -11.74 -11.68
CA PHE A 17 -26.64 -12.89 -11.27
C PHE A 17 -25.21 -12.46 -10.92
N SER A 18 -24.83 -12.66 -9.65
CA SER A 18 -23.46 -12.55 -9.15
C SER A 18 -22.67 -13.78 -9.59
N LEU A 19 -21.88 -13.64 -10.64
CA LEU A 19 -20.90 -14.64 -11.05
C LEU A 19 -19.69 -14.59 -10.11
N ALA A 20 -19.60 -15.66 -9.32
CA ALA A 20 -18.42 -16.40 -8.88
C ALA A 20 -17.08 -15.63 -8.69
N ARG A 21 -16.62 -15.70 -7.43
CA ARG A 21 -15.25 -15.46 -6.95
C ARG A 21 -14.20 -16.05 -7.90
N SER A 22 -13.32 -15.21 -8.42
CA SER A 22 -12.02 -15.63 -8.92
C SER A 22 -11.12 -16.02 -7.76
N ALA A 23 -10.74 -17.30 -7.72
CA ALA A 23 -9.65 -17.83 -6.92
C ALA A 23 -8.28 -17.44 -7.53
N PRO A 24 -7.19 -17.41 -6.74
CA PRO A 24 -5.95 -16.73 -7.08
C PRO A 24 -5.08 -17.45 -8.13
N VAL A 25 -4.38 -16.63 -8.91
CA VAL A 25 -3.56 -16.88 -10.11
C VAL A 25 -2.25 -17.67 -9.86
N CYS A 26 -2.20 -18.54 -8.84
CA CYS A 26 -0.95 -19.25 -8.47
C CYS A 26 -0.74 -20.65 -9.08
N CYS A 27 -1.60 -21.13 -9.99
CA CYS A 27 -1.43 -22.48 -10.58
C CYS A 27 -0.87 -22.51 -12.01
N LEU A 28 -0.41 -21.39 -12.58
CA LEU A 28 -0.06 -21.31 -14.01
C LEU A 28 1.42 -20.99 -14.33
N LEU A 29 2.33 -21.11 -13.37
CA LEU A 29 3.77 -20.90 -13.59
C LEU A 29 4.64 -22.12 -13.22
N GLY A 30 4.15 -23.32 -13.53
CA GLY A 30 4.90 -24.58 -13.37
C GLY A 30 5.32 -25.26 -14.68
N TRP A 31 5.07 -24.66 -15.84
CA TRP A 31 5.11 -25.39 -17.13
C TRP A 31 5.72 -24.60 -18.29
N ILE A 32 6.76 -23.79 -18.06
CA ILE A 32 7.61 -23.27 -19.14
C ILE A 32 9.06 -23.42 -18.70
N GLY A 33 9.53 -24.66 -18.67
CA GLY A 33 10.88 -24.98 -18.24
C GLY A 33 11.26 -26.39 -18.62
N LYS A 34 11.27 -26.71 -19.92
CA LYS A 34 12.06 -27.78 -20.56
C LYS A 34 11.71 -27.90 -22.06
N GLY A 35 12.73 -27.87 -22.91
CA GLY A 35 12.67 -28.26 -24.35
C GLY A 35 12.75 -27.06 -25.31
N ALA A 36 13.92 -26.47 -25.54
CA ALA A 36 14.93 -26.91 -26.51
C ALA A 36 14.47 -26.80 -27.99
N THR A 37 14.91 -25.71 -28.62
CA THR A 37 15.44 -25.63 -30.00
C THR A 37 15.29 -26.87 -30.88
N GLN A 38 14.41 -26.82 -31.89
CA GLN A 38 14.58 -27.56 -33.16
C GLN A 38 13.97 -26.80 -34.35
N ASN A 39 14.58 -27.05 -35.50
CA ASN A 39 14.55 -26.33 -36.76
C ASN A 39 13.17 -26.10 -37.41
N ILE A 40 13.10 -25.00 -38.16
CA ILE A 40 12.07 -24.70 -39.15
C ILE A 40 12.25 -25.66 -40.34
N SER A 41 11.40 -26.68 -40.42
CA SER A 41 10.93 -27.31 -41.68
C SER A 41 10.01 -28.48 -41.35
N LEU A 42 9.03 -28.72 -42.23
CA LEU A 42 8.10 -29.85 -42.28
C LEU A 42 6.74 -29.66 -41.60
N LEU A 43 5.83 -29.18 -42.44
CA LEU A 43 4.39 -29.39 -42.39
C LEU A 43 4.04 -30.90 -42.31
N THR A 44 2.87 -31.16 -41.72
CA THR A 44 2.07 -32.40 -41.77
C THR A 44 2.60 -33.64 -41.04
N ARG A 45 2.34 -33.73 -39.73
CA ARG A 45 1.89 -34.99 -39.10
C ARG A 45 1.21 -34.72 -37.76
N SER A 46 -0.06 -35.13 -37.64
CA SER A 46 -0.79 -35.19 -36.38
C SER A 46 -0.23 -36.30 -35.49
N HIS A 47 0.46 -35.94 -34.41
CA HIS A 47 0.76 -36.89 -33.34
C HIS A 47 -0.39 -36.89 -32.33
N VAL A 48 -0.99 -38.07 -32.17
CA VAL A 48 -1.91 -38.41 -31.09
C VAL A 48 -1.10 -38.48 -29.80
N LEU A 49 -1.49 -37.71 -28.79
CA LEU A 49 -1.05 -37.92 -27.40
C LEU A 49 -2.27 -38.39 -26.61
N ASP A 50 -2.21 -39.63 -26.16
CA ASP A 50 -3.25 -40.27 -25.34
C ASP A 50 -3.35 -39.57 -23.99
N GLY A 51 -4.54 -39.06 -23.68
CA GLY A 51 -4.86 -38.44 -22.41
C GLY A 51 -5.09 -39.48 -21.32
N ALA A 52 -4.48 -39.27 -20.15
CA ALA A 52 -4.87 -39.95 -18.92
C ALA A 52 -6.34 -39.62 -18.59
N SER A 53 -7.13 -40.68 -18.44
CA SER A 53 -8.57 -40.69 -18.19
C SER A 53 -8.91 -40.31 -16.75
N CYS A 54 -9.90 -39.43 -16.55
CA CYS A 54 -10.65 -39.32 -15.29
C CYS A 54 -11.95 -40.13 -15.41
N PRO A 55 -12.30 -40.99 -14.44
CA PRO A 55 -13.50 -41.81 -14.52
C PRO A 55 -14.76 -40.99 -14.20
N GLY A 56 -15.79 -41.09 -15.05
CA GLY A 56 -17.18 -40.75 -14.65
C GLY A 56 -18.01 -39.82 -15.55
N TYR A 57 -17.60 -39.47 -16.78
CA TYR A 57 -18.50 -38.71 -17.67
C TYR A 57 -18.32 -39.08 -19.15
N SER A 58 -19.24 -39.88 -19.67
CA SER A 58 -19.32 -40.25 -21.08
C SER A 58 -20.16 -39.23 -21.85
N ARG A 59 -19.49 -38.36 -22.60
CA ARG A 59 -19.95 -37.85 -23.91
C ARG A 59 -18.81 -37.05 -24.56
N SER A 60 -18.27 -37.56 -25.68
CA SER A 60 -17.31 -36.81 -26.47
C SER A 60 -18.02 -35.65 -27.17
N MET A 61 -17.83 -34.43 -26.68
CA MET A 61 -18.27 -33.23 -27.39
C MET A 61 -17.14 -32.80 -28.34
N ARG A 62 -17.33 -33.02 -29.64
CA ARG A 62 -16.37 -32.60 -30.68
C ARG A 62 -16.45 -31.09 -30.85
N PHE A 63 -15.58 -30.35 -30.18
CA PHE A 63 -15.36 -28.93 -30.50
C PHE A 63 -14.37 -28.81 -31.66
N LYS A 64 -14.86 -28.44 -32.84
CA LYS A 64 -14.01 -27.94 -33.91
C LYS A 64 -13.65 -26.48 -33.59
N PHE A 65 -12.55 -26.26 -32.89
CA PHE A 65 -11.97 -24.93 -32.79
C PHE A 65 -11.21 -24.61 -34.09
N PHE A 66 -11.80 -23.74 -34.91
CA PHE A 66 -11.05 -23.04 -35.97
C PHE A 66 -10.12 -22.02 -35.29
N PHE A 67 -8.89 -22.42 -35.00
CA PHE A 67 -7.84 -21.52 -34.54
C PHE A 67 -7.27 -20.73 -35.73
N ALA A 68 -7.95 -19.65 -36.11
CA ALA A 68 -7.32 -18.51 -36.77
C ALA A 68 -7.27 -17.37 -35.75
N LEU A 69 -6.53 -17.57 -34.66
CA LEU A 69 -6.24 -16.52 -33.69
C LEU A 69 -5.12 -15.67 -34.28
N ASP A 70 -5.54 -14.56 -34.88
CA ASP A 70 -4.73 -13.55 -35.52
C ASP A 70 -3.57 -13.12 -34.61
N ARG A 71 -2.32 -13.14 -35.12
CA ARG A 71 -1.10 -12.82 -34.36
C ARG A 71 -1.18 -11.46 -33.65
N VAL A 72 -2.06 -10.59 -34.14
CA VAL A 72 -2.41 -9.28 -33.59
C VAL A 72 -3.02 -9.38 -32.19
N LEU A 73 -3.93 -10.32 -31.94
CA LEU A 73 -4.59 -10.47 -30.63
C LEU A 73 -3.65 -11.05 -29.57
N LEU A 74 -2.74 -11.95 -29.96
CA LEU A 74 -1.71 -12.47 -29.06
C LEU A 74 -0.71 -11.39 -28.67
N ASN A 75 -0.27 -10.56 -29.62
CA ASN A 75 0.62 -9.42 -29.34
C ASN A 75 -0.08 -8.34 -28.50
N LEU A 76 -1.37 -8.06 -28.75
CA LEU A 76 -2.16 -7.16 -27.89
C LEU A 76 -2.32 -7.72 -26.48
N PHE A 77 -2.51 -9.04 -26.31
CA PHE A 77 -2.62 -9.68 -25.00
C PHE A 77 -1.28 -9.68 -24.24
N VAL A 78 -0.16 -9.93 -24.93
CA VAL A 78 1.19 -9.81 -24.35
C VAL A 78 1.49 -8.36 -23.97
N PHE A 79 1.10 -7.39 -24.80
CA PHE A 79 1.23 -5.96 -24.50
C PHE A 79 0.39 -5.56 -23.27
N PHE A 80 -0.83 -6.08 -23.17
CA PHE A 80 -1.74 -5.86 -22.03
C PHE A 80 -1.22 -6.49 -20.73
N LEU A 81 -0.58 -7.66 -20.81
CA LEU A 81 0.09 -8.29 -19.66
C LEU A 81 1.36 -7.53 -19.24
N THR A 82 2.08 -6.90 -20.16
CA THR A 82 3.25 -6.07 -19.81
C THR A 82 2.90 -4.69 -19.25
N GLN A 83 1.70 -4.14 -19.50
CA GLN A 83 1.30 -2.81 -19.00
C GLN A 83 0.90 -2.77 -17.52
N VAL A 84 0.66 -3.90 -16.86
CA VAL A 84 0.21 -3.90 -15.44
C VAL A 84 1.38 -3.72 -14.46
N CYS A 85 2.64 -3.90 -14.89
CA CYS A 85 3.81 -3.71 -14.03
C CYS A 85 4.42 -2.30 -14.16
N VAL A 86 3.61 -1.25 -14.14
CA VAL A 86 4.13 0.09 -13.79
C VAL A 86 4.31 0.10 -12.27
N PHE A 87 5.45 -0.41 -11.80
CA PHE A 87 5.96 -0.04 -10.47
C PHE A 87 6.26 1.46 -10.53
N GLY A 88 5.28 2.29 -10.15
CA GLY A 88 5.49 3.71 -10.02
C GLY A 88 6.64 3.94 -9.04
N GLU A 89 7.72 4.55 -9.50
CA GLU A 89 8.73 5.08 -8.60
C GLU A 89 8.04 6.11 -7.69
N GLY A 90 7.83 5.71 -6.45
CA GLY A 90 7.06 6.47 -5.48
C GLY A 90 7.82 7.69 -4.98
N VAL A 91 7.84 8.77 -5.77
CA VAL A 91 8.33 10.07 -5.29
C VAL A 91 7.27 10.68 -4.39
N LEU A 92 7.62 10.95 -3.12
CA LEU A 92 6.72 11.65 -2.20
C LEU A 92 6.66 13.15 -2.58
N PRO A 93 5.50 13.68 -3.02
CA PRO A 93 5.39 15.10 -3.34
C PRO A 93 5.52 15.94 -2.06
N LEU A 94 6.46 16.88 -2.06
CA LEU A 94 6.63 17.83 -0.96
C LEU A 94 5.82 19.11 -1.21
N PRO A 95 5.41 19.84 -0.14
CA PRO A 95 4.74 21.12 -0.31
C PRO A 95 5.58 22.09 -1.13
N ARG A 96 4.94 22.78 -2.08
CA ARG A 96 5.58 23.86 -2.85
C ARG A 96 6.03 24.96 -1.90
N HIS A 97 7.16 25.59 -2.21
CA HIS A 97 7.74 26.67 -1.40
C HIS A 97 7.94 26.24 0.07
N SER A 98 8.48 25.03 0.26
CA SER A 98 8.93 24.58 1.57
C SER A 98 10.45 24.63 1.66
N SER A 99 10.95 24.93 2.85
CA SER A 99 12.37 24.89 3.17
C SER A 99 12.63 23.79 4.19
N ILE A 100 13.75 23.08 4.05
CA ILE A 100 14.18 22.08 5.03
C ILE A 100 14.74 22.82 6.24
N VAL A 101 14.12 22.64 7.40
CA VAL A 101 14.59 23.19 8.68
C VAL A 101 15.34 22.16 9.51
N GLY A 102 15.30 20.88 9.12
CA GLY A 102 16.11 19.84 9.73
C GLY A 102 15.92 18.48 9.08
N VAL A 103 16.90 17.61 9.30
CA VAL A 103 16.92 16.22 8.89
C VAL A 103 17.25 15.36 10.11
N ALA A 104 16.53 14.27 10.30
CA ALA A 104 16.81 13.31 11.36
C ALA A 104 16.74 11.88 10.83
N LEU A 105 17.76 11.08 11.13
CA LEU A 105 17.70 9.63 10.96
C LEU A 105 16.97 9.05 12.17
N ALA A 106 16.06 8.12 11.96
CA ALA A 106 15.34 7.45 13.02
C ALA A 106 15.69 5.98 13.05
N GLU A 107 16.00 5.46 14.24
CA GLU A 107 16.19 4.03 14.46
C GLU A 107 15.46 3.59 15.72
N GLY A 108 14.75 2.46 15.63
CA GLY A 108 14.06 1.86 16.75
C GLY A 108 13.06 0.83 16.28
N TYR A 109 11.82 0.95 16.74
CA TYR A 109 10.79 -0.05 16.52
C TYR A 109 9.47 0.55 16.08
N GLN A 110 8.75 -0.19 15.24
CA GLN A 110 7.33 -0.06 15.05
C GLN A 110 6.62 -1.03 15.99
N VAL A 111 5.75 -0.51 16.86
CA VAL A 111 5.06 -1.31 17.88
C VAL A 111 3.66 -1.68 17.41
N TYR A 112 3.33 -2.95 17.52
CA TYR A 112 2.01 -3.51 17.23
C TYR A 112 1.46 -4.26 18.43
N ARG A 113 0.14 -4.24 18.56
CA ARG A 113 -0.62 -4.99 19.56
C ARG A 113 -1.68 -5.83 18.87
N ALA A 114 -2.03 -6.97 19.46
CA ALA A 114 -3.20 -7.72 19.03
C ALA A 114 -4.49 -6.91 19.29
N SER A 115 -5.31 -6.75 18.25
CA SER A 115 -6.61 -6.09 18.35
C SER A 115 -7.48 -6.77 19.40
N ALA A 116 -8.10 -5.97 20.25
CA ALA A 116 -9.07 -6.43 21.23
C ALA A 116 -10.39 -6.89 20.59
N ASN A 117 -10.71 -6.35 19.40
CA ASN A 117 -11.96 -6.63 18.71
C ASN A 117 -11.68 -7.37 17.38
N PRO A 118 -12.25 -8.57 17.16
CA PRO A 118 -12.21 -9.19 15.85
C PRO A 118 -13.08 -8.39 14.86
N PRO A 119 -12.72 -8.35 13.57
CA PRO A 119 -13.55 -7.69 12.56
C PRO A 119 -14.93 -8.36 12.45
N PRO A 120 -15.99 -7.60 12.10
CA PRO A 120 -17.38 -8.09 12.04
C PRO A 120 -17.60 -9.19 10.97
N THR A 121 -16.73 -9.26 9.97
CA THR A 121 -16.73 -10.29 8.92
C THR A 121 -15.84 -11.47 9.31
N GLY A 122 -16.37 -12.32 10.21
CA GLY A 122 -16.07 -13.75 10.27
C GLY A 122 -14.60 -14.17 10.50
N GLY A 123 -14.16 -14.10 11.75
CA GLY A 123 -13.02 -14.87 12.25
C GLY A 123 -12.61 -14.45 13.67
N SER A 124 -12.48 -15.41 14.59
CA SER A 124 -12.00 -15.19 15.98
C SER A 124 -10.48 -14.95 16.08
N VAL A 125 -9.80 -14.79 14.95
CA VAL A 125 -8.34 -14.64 14.90
C VAL A 125 -7.98 -13.17 15.16
N PRO A 126 -7.19 -12.86 16.19
CA PRO A 126 -6.76 -11.49 16.47
C PRO A 126 -5.99 -10.92 15.27
N GLN A 127 -5.99 -9.60 15.12
CA GLN A 127 -5.27 -8.89 14.05
C GLN A 127 -4.24 -7.94 14.63
N TRP A 128 -3.21 -7.57 13.88
CA TRP A 128 -2.24 -6.57 14.33
C TRP A 128 -2.83 -5.16 14.24
N GLU A 129 -2.86 -4.46 15.36
CA GLU A 129 -3.19 -3.04 15.49
C GLU A 129 -1.90 -2.22 15.66
N LEU A 130 -1.77 -1.13 14.91
CA LEU A 130 -0.63 -0.24 14.97
C LEU A 130 -0.71 0.67 16.19
N ILE A 131 0.20 0.51 17.16
CA ILE A 131 0.33 1.45 18.28
C ILE A 131 1.07 2.70 17.83
N GLY A 132 2.24 2.52 17.21
CA GLY A 132 3.05 3.61 16.72
C GLY A 132 4.55 3.35 16.83
N PRO A 133 5.36 4.31 16.38
CA PRO A 133 6.80 4.19 16.39
C PRO A 133 7.38 4.52 17.78
N GLU A 134 8.43 3.81 18.16
CA GLU A 134 9.33 4.11 19.27
C GLU A 134 10.75 4.18 18.69
N ALA A 135 11.21 5.38 18.35
CA ALA A 135 12.49 5.56 17.68
C ALA A 135 13.34 6.67 18.30
N THR A 136 14.65 6.46 18.30
CA THR A 136 15.64 7.48 18.61
C THR A 136 15.98 8.24 17.34
N LEU A 137 16.10 9.56 17.45
CA LEU A 137 16.43 10.44 16.33
C LEU A 137 17.90 10.84 16.40
N TYR A 138 18.59 10.80 15.27
CA TYR A 138 20.01 11.10 15.12
C TYR A 138 20.25 12.18 14.07
N ASP A 139 21.32 12.97 14.25
CA ASP A 139 21.86 13.85 13.21
C ASP A 139 22.74 13.10 12.19
N SER A 140 23.28 13.81 11.21
CA SER A 140 24.19 13.25 10.20
C SER A 140 25.52 12.74 10.76
N SER A 141 25.92 13.17 11.96
CA SER A 141 27.08 12.67 12.70
C SER A 141 26.71 11.52 13.64
N HIS A 142 25.50 10.97 13.50
CA HIS A 142 24.95 9.89 14.31
C HIS A 142 24.86 10.20 15.81
N ARG A 143 24.74 11.49 16.16
CA ARG A 143 24.50 11.92 17.55
C ARG A 143 23.00 11.97 17.80
N VAL A 144 22.59 11.48 18.96
CA VAL A 144 21.18 11.54 19.37
C VAL A 144 20.73 13.00 19.49
N ILE A 145 19.64 13.35 18.82
CA ILE A 145 19.03 14.69 18.85
C ILE A 145 17.62 14.69 19.43
N GLY A 146 16.97 13.53 19.53
CA GLY A 146 15.59 13.45 20.00
C GLY A 146 14.98 12.05 20.01
N ARG A 147 13.66 11.99 20.17
CA ARG A 147 12.84 10.77 20.14
C ARG A 147 11.55 10.98 19.38
N HIS A 148 11.08 9.92 18.73
CA HIS A 148 9.78 9.82 18.08
C HIS A 148 8.92 8.76 18.79
N VAL A 149 7.68 9.13 19.14
CA VAL A 149 6.76 8.31 19.93
C VAL A 149 5.34 8.28 19.33
N PRO A 150 4.45 7.35 19.76
CA PRO A 150 3.08 7.23 19.26
C PRO A 150 2.25 8.52 19.38
N GLY A 151 1.20 8.60 18.54
CA GLY A 151 0.37 9.81 18.42
C GLY A 151 1.05 10.93 17.63
N PRO A 152 1.66 10.56 16.49
CA PRO A 152 2.99 10.99 16.01
C PRO A 152 3.55 12.23 16.71
N ARG A 153 4.49 12.03 17.65
CA ARG A 153 5.17 13.15 18.33
C ARG A 153 6.68 13.04 18.20
N TRP A 154 7.35 14.18 18.09
CA TRP A 154 8.80 14.30 18.10
C TRP A 154 9.22 15.21 19.25
N SER A 155 10.24 14.81 19.99
CA SER A 155 10.81 15.57 21.09
C SER A 155 12.32 15.69 20.91
N PHE A 156 12.86 16.87 21.14
CA PHE A 156 14.26 17.19 20.89
C PHE A 156 14.96 17.68 22.15
N ARG A 157 16.30 17.61 22.16
CA ARG A 157 17.15 17.99 23.32
C ARG A 157 17.04 19.46 23.71
N ASP A 158 16.70 20.33 22.78
CA ASP A 158 16.44 21.76 23.01
C ASP A 158 15.08 22.03 23.71
N GLY A 159 14.32 20.98 24.02
CA GLY A 159 12.99 21.05 24.62
C GLY A 159 11.86 21.28 23.60
N THR A 160 12.19 21.37 22.31
CA THR A 160 11.19 21.47 21.24
C THR A 160 10.39 20.17 21.14
N ARG A 161 9.06 20.32 20.98
CA ARG A 161 8.14 19.22 20.75
C ARG A 161 7.20 19.53 19.60
N LEU A 162 7.06 18.57 18.68
CA LEU A 162 6.17 18.63 17.54
C LEU A 162 5.13 17.51 17.62
N LYS A 163 3.90 17.80 17.20
CA LYS A 163 2.84 16.81 17.05
C LYS A 163 2.27 16.80 15.63
N GLY A 164 2.20 15.61 15.05
CA GLY A 164 1.61 15.35 13.76
C GLY A 164 0.09 15.27 13.81
N LYS A 165 -0.55 15.73 12.75
CA LYS A 165 -1.99 15.61 12.52
C LYS A 165 -2.23 14.43 11.59
N LEU A 166 -3.09 13.51 12.02
CA LEU A 166 -3.57 12.38 11.22
C LEU A 166 -4.91 12.74 10.55
N PRO A 167 -5.24 12.18 9.37
CA PRO A 167 -4.40 11.31 8.54
C PRO A 167 -3.27 12.07 7.81
N PRO A 168 -2.26 11.37 7.24
CA PRO A 168 -1.25 11.99 6.40
C PRO A 168 -1.87 12.67 5.17
N ILE A 169 -1.23 13.72 4.68
CA ILE A 169 -1.60 14.42 3.44
C ILE A 169 -1.38 13.51 2.24
N THR A 170 -0.29 12.76 2.28
CA THR A 170 0.10 11.86 1.19
C THR A 170 0.71 10.61 1.78
N LEU A 171 0.41 9.48 1.15
CA LEU A 171 0.96 8.17 1.44
C LEU A 171 1.46 7.58 0.13
N VAL A 172 2.70 7.13 0.10
CA VAL A 172 3.33 6.54 -1.09
C VAL A 172 3.90 5.18 -0.69
N PRO A 173 3.56 4.10 -1.41
CA PRO A 173 4.14 2.79 -1.15
C PRO A 173 5.67 2.83 -1.18
N ALA A 174 6.31 2.14 -0.25
CA ALA A 174 7.76 1.95 -0.32
C ALA A 174 8.12 0.99 -1.46
N LYS A 175 9.35 1.10 -1.98
CA LYS A 175 9.85 0.23 -3.05
C LYS A 175 9.84 -1.25 -2.66
N ASN A 176 10.17 -1.54 -1.39
CA ASN A 176 10.11 -2.88 -0.85
C ASN A 176 8.78 -3.06 -0.08
N PRO A 177 7.98 -4.10 -0.38
CA PRO A 177 6.74 -4.39 0.34
C PRO A 177 6.89 -4.63 1.85
N LYS A 178 8.11 -4.93 2.32
CA LYS A 178 8.43 -5.12 3.74
C LYS A 178 8.73 -3.81 4.49
N ASP A 179 8.75 -2.69 3.78
CA ASP A 179 9.03 -1.37 4.33
C ASP A 179 7.73 -0.57 4.47
N LEU A 180 7.62 0.20 5.56
CA LEU A 180 6.47 1.07 5.76
C LEU A 180 6.35 2.11 4.65
N PRO A 181 5.13 2.53 4.25
CA PRO A 181 4.96 3.57 3.24
C PRO A 181 5.62 4.90 3.65
N TRP A 182 6.11 5.63 2.67
CA TRP A 182 6.51 7.02 2.84
C TRP A 182 5.27 7.88 3.04
N LEU A 183 5.40 8.94 3.85
CA LEU A 183 4.26 9.79 4.16
C LEU A 183 4.66 11.24 4.36
N LEU A 184 3.69 12.12 4.13
CA LEU A 184 3.77 13.53 4.44
C LEU A 184 2.69 13.87 5.48
N LEU A 185 3.10 14.41 6.62
CA LEU A 185 2.20 14.84 7.70
C LEU A 185 2.25 16.36 7.88
N ARG A 186 1.10 16.95 8.20
CA ARG A 186 1.07 18.28 8.83
C ARG A 186 1.49 18.14 10.29
N VAL A 187 2.30 19.07 10.77
CA VAL A 187 2.71 19.13 12.17
C VAL A 187 2.48 20.52 12.74
N HIS A 188 2.46 20.61 14.06
CA HIS A 188 2.47 21.86 14.80
C HIS A 188 3.36 21.71 16.03
N GLY A 189 3.94 22.81 16.48
CA GLY A 189 4.68 22.86 17.74
C GLY A 189 3.76 22.76 18.94
N GLU A 190 4.08 21.86 19.87
CA GLU A 190 3.44 21.80 21.20
C GLU A 190 4.25 22.60 22.24
N LYS A 191 5.58 22.64 22.11
CA LYS A 191 6.47 23.37 23.02
C LYS A 191 7.78 23.71 22.32
N GLY A 192 8.45 24.76 22.80
CA GLY A 192 9.79 25.16 22.39
C GLY A 192 9.79 26.25 21.33
N ARG A 193 10.94 26.93 21.21
CA ARG A 193 11.18 28.01 20.25
C ARG A 193 12.38 27.73 19.34
N GLY A 194 12.85 26.48 19.32
CA GLY A 194 13.99 26.06 18.51
C GLY A 194 13.69 26.06 17.00
N LEU A 195 14.71 25.82 16.18
CA LEU A 195 14.58 25.83 14.71
C LEU A 195 13.49 24.87 14.22
N LEU A 196 13.43 23.67 14.82
CA LEU A 196 12.45 22.64 14.47
C LEU A 196 11.03 23.02 14.88
N ALA A 197 10.84 23.97 15.80
CA ALA A 197 9.50 24.46 16.16
C ALA A 197 8.82 25.20 15.00
N LYS A 198 9.59 25.63 13.99
CA LYS A 198 9.09 26.25 12.75
C LYS A 198 8.60 25.23 11.71
N ALA A 199 8.75 23.93 11.98
CA ALA A 199 8.28 22.88 11.08
C ALA A 199 6.75 22.91 11.00
N THR A 200 6.23 22.95 9.78
CA THR A 200 4.79 22.86 9.47
C THR A 200 4.45 21.51 8.85
N HIS A 201 5.43 20.83 8.27
CA HIS A 201 5.28 19.49 7.71
C HIS A 201 6.45 18.61 8.12
N VAL A 202 6.18 17.30 8.17
CA VAL A 202 7.19 16.27 8.33
C VAL A 202 7.00 15.23 7.25
N ALA A 203 8.05 15.01 6.46
CA ALA A 203 8.10 13.91 5.50
C ALA A 203 8.89 12.75 6.12
N ARG A 204 8.34 11.54 5.99
CA ARG A 204 9.00 10.29 6.36
C ARG A 204 9.33 9.56 5.09
N LEU A 205 10.62 9.36 4.88
CA LEU A 205 11.23 8.84 3.67
C LEU A 205 12.19 7.70 4.04
N ASP A 206 12.65 6.99 3.01
CA ASP A 206 13.70 5.97 3.13
C ASP A 206 13.47 5.00 4.31
N THR A 207 12.23 4.53 4.39
CA THR A 207 11.78 3.60 5.43
C THR A 207 12.34 2.22 5.17
N HIS A 208 12.78 1.56 6.24
CA HIS A 208 13.20 0.16 6.23
C HIS A 208 12.55 -0.60 7.37
N GLY A 209 11.88 -1.70 7.06
CA GLY A 209 11.15 -2.53 7.99
C GLY A 209 9.90 -1.85 8.57
N GLY A 210 9.53 -2.29 9.78
CA GLY A 210 8.37 -1.79 10.51
C GLY A 210 7.01 -2.34 10.05
N VAL A 211 6.93 -3.16 9.00
CA VAL A 211 5.66 -3.80 8.58
C VAL A 211 5.28 -4.93 9.55
N ALA A 212 3.97 -5.05 9.83
CA ALA A 212 3.45 -6.11 10.68
C ALA A 212 3.76 -7.52 10.10
N PRO A 213 4.01 -8.53 10.94
CA PRO A 213 4.15 -9.90 10.47
C PRO A 213 2.88 -10.39 9.75
N ALA A 214 3.08 -11.22 8.71
CA ALA A 214 1.97 -11.85 7.99
C ALA A 214 1.22 -12.87 8.87
N LEU A 215 1.91 -13.48 9.84
CA LEU A 215 1.27 -14.36 10.81
C LEU A 215 0.45 -13.54 11.80
N PRO A 216 -0.80 -13.94 12.10
CA PRO A 216 -1.61 -13.25 13.08
C PRO A 216 -1.00 -13.37 14.49
N PRO A 217 -1.39 -12.47 15.43
CA PRO A 217 -1.07 -12.64 16.83
C PRO A 217 -1.48 -14.02 17.36
N ARG A 218 -0.67 -14.57 18.26
CA ARG A 218 -0.92 -15.84 18.95
C ARG A 218 -2.02 -15.73 20.00
N ASN A 219 -2.21 -14.53 20.56
CA ASN A 219 -3.26 -14.23 21.55
C ASN A 219 -3.60 -12.73 21.54
N GLN A 220 -4.70 -12.36 22.20
CA GLN A 220 -5.25 -10.99 22.24
C GLN A 220 -4.43 -10.00 23.09
N ALA A 221 -3.46 -10.49 23.88
CA ALA A 221 -2.59 -9.66 24.71
C ALA A 221 -1.21 -9.41 24.08
N GLN A 222 -0.93 -10.00 22.92
CA GLN A 222 0.40 -9.98 22.34
C GLN A 222 0.79 -8.57 21.88
N VAL A 223 2.01 -8.17 22.23
CA VAL A 223 2.67 -6.95 21.75
C VAL A 223 3.98 -7.36 21.09
N ILE A 224 4.27 -6.79 19.93
CA ILE A 224 5.52 -7.03 19.20
C ILE A 224 6.17 -5.70 18.81
N LYS A 225 7.50 -5.72 18.73
CA LYS A 225 8.32 -4.61 18.27
C LYS A 225 9.08 -5.05 17.03
N ILE A 226 8.78 -4.42 15.89
CA ILE A 226 9.44 -4.71 14.62
C ILE A 226 10.51 -3.65 14.38
N PRO A 227 11.78 -4.02 14.16
CA PRO A 227 12.84 -3.06 13.84
C PRO A 227 12.44 -2.16 12.68
N TYR A 228 12.74 -0.87 12.82
CA TYR A 228 12.33 0.17 11.90
C TYR A 228 13.38 1.26 11.83
N ARG A 229 13.71 1.68 10.60
CA ARG A 229 14.51 2.88 10.32
C ARG A 229 13.81 3.77 9.31
N ALA A 230 14.09 5.07 9.37
CA ALA A 230 13.63 6.03 8.37
C ALA A 230 14.41 7.33 8.41
N THR A 231 14.29 8.12 7.35
CA THR A 231 14.74 9.52 7.30
C THR A 231 13.53 10.45 7.46
N TYR A 232 13.62 11.38 8.41
CA TYR A 232 12.63 12.43 8.62
C TYR A 232 13.15 13.77 8.10
N LEU A 233 12.40 14.41 7.21
CA LEU A 233 12.61 15.79 6.81
C LEU A 233 11.59 16.68 7.51
N PHE A 234 12.09 17.69 8.24
CA PHE A 234 11.28 18.73 8.86
C PHE A 234 11.23 19.92 7.92
N LEU A 235 10.04 20.30 7.51
CA LEU A 235 9.81 21.32 6.49
C LEU A 235 9.07 22.50 7.09
N SER A 236 9.52 23.72 6.81
CA SER A 236 8.77 24.94 7.09
C SER A 236 8.17 25.48 5.80
N SER A 237 6.88 25.83 5.84
CA SER A 237 6.19 26.44 4.71
C SER A 237 6.60 27.91 4.66
N SER A 238 7.30 28.33 3.62
CA SER A 238 7.45 29.76 3.35
C SER A 238 6.21 30.22 2.61
N ALA A 239 5.19 30.65 3.35
CA ALA A 239 4.16 31.49 2.75
C ALA A 239 4.84 32.81 2.39
N PHE A 240 4.96 33.10 1.10
CA PHE A 240 5.37 34.42 0.63
C PHE A 240 4.27 35.40 1.07
N SER A 241 4.48 36.05 2.21
CA SER A 241 3.55 37.02 2.77
C SER A 241 3.62 38.28 1.90
N TYR A 242 2.81 38.34 0.85
CA TYR A 242 2.58 39.59 0.13
C TYR A 242 1.86 40.55 1.08
N LYS A 243 2.63 41.40 1.79
CA LYS A 243 2.07 42.58 2.45
C LYS A 243 1.58 43.49 1.33
N LYS A 244 0.28 43.45 1.03
CA LYS A 244 -0.37 44.51 0.27
C LYS A 244 -0.43 45.74 1.17
N SER A 245 0.64 46.53 1.16
CA SER A 245 0.61 47.89 1.70
C SER A 245 -0.30 48.71 0.78
N PHE A 246 -1.60 48.73 1.08
CA PHE A 246 -2.46 49.79 0.61
C PHE A 246 -2.14 51.02 1.44
N GLY A 247 -1.31 51.90 0.88
CA GLY A 247 -1.28 53.30 1.27
C GLY A 247 -2.31 54.05 0.44
N TRP A 248 -3.24 54.70 1.13
CA TRP A 248 -3.95 55.89 0.70
C TRP A 248 -4.11 56.76 1.95
#